data_AF-A0A1W9LTA8-F1
#
_entry.id   AF-A0A1W9LTA8-F1
#
_cell.length_a   1.000
_cell.length_b   1.000
_cell.length_c   1.000
_cell.angle_alpha   90.00
_cell.angle_beta   90.00
_cell.angle_gamma   90.00
#
_symmetry.space_group_name_H-M   'P 1'
#
loop_
_entity.id
_entity.type
_entity.pdbx_description
1 polymer ?
#
loop_
_entity_poly.entity_id
_entity_poly.type
_entity_poly.pdbx_seq_one_letter_code
_entity_poly.pdbx_strand_id
1 'polypeptide(L)'
;MSANEEIRFLPYEEAILLVAAIQEEEHVLEANRRILTVYNHDDKEICWFDFDEVLRDAAPKSKVEEKDVVQDYILRHIPEWARDI
;
A
#
# COMPACT_ATOMS: atom_id res chain seq x y z
N MET A 1 -23.87 -10.02 11.80
CA MET A 1 -23.52 -10.85 10.63
C MET A 1 -22.30 -10.20 10.03
N SER A 2 -21.11 -10.66 10.38
CA SER A 2 -19.88 -10.05 9.88
C SER A 2 -19.55 -10.78 8.59
N ALA A 3 -19.95 -10.19 7.45
CA ALA A 3 -19.54 -10.70 6.16
C ALA A 3 -18.00 -10.63 6.13
N ASN A 4 -17.38 -11.80 6.06
CA ASN A 4 -15.96 -11.95 5.79
C ASN A 4 -15.78 -11.57 4.31
N GLU A 5 -15.86 -10.27 4.01
CA GLU A 5 -15.60 -9.77 2.66
C GLU A 5 -14.12 -10.01 2.39
N GLU A 6 -13.83 -11.07 1.63
CA GLU A 6 -12.49 -11.33 1.13
C GLU A 6 -12.04 -10.10 0.35
N ILE A 7 -11.03 -9.40 0.87
CA ILE A 7 -10.45 -8.25 0.19
C ILE A 7 -9.86 -8.76 -1.12
N ARG A 8 -10.37 -8.21 -2.22
CA ARG A 8 -9.84 -8.45 -3.55
C ARG A 8 -8.88 -7.35 -3.93
N PHE A 9 -7.84 -7.74 -4.66
CA PHE A 9 -6.79 -6.84 -5.11
C PHE A 9 -6.84 -6.66 -6.62
N LEU A 10 -6.37 -5.50 -7.05
CA LEU A 10 -6.19 -5.17 -8.45
C LEU A 10 -5.15 -6.09 -9.12
N PRO A 11 -5.32 -6.37 -10.42
CA PRO A 11 -4.22 -6.84 -11.24
C PRO A 11 -3.06 -5.84 -11.15
N TYR A 12 -1.84 -6.36 -11.04
CA TYR A 12 -0.62 -5.55 -10.90
C TYR A 12 -0.47 -4.46 -11.98
N GLU A 13 -0.83 -4.79 -13.23
CA GLU A 13 -0.78 -3.83 -14.35
C GLU A 13 -1.73 -2.65 -14.15
N GLU A 14 -2.91 -2.89 -13.57
CA GLU A 14 -3.86 -1.82 -13.26
C GLU A 14 -3.41 -1.00 -12.06
N ALA A 15 -2.87 -1.65 -11.03
CA ALA A 15 -2.31 -0.95 -9.87
C ALA A 15 -1.20 0.03 -10.29
N ILE A 16 -0.32 -0.37 -11.21
CA ILE A 16 0.73 0.52 -11.75
C ILE A 16 0.14 1.76 -12.43
N LEU A 17 -0.97 1.61 -13.16
CA LEU A 17 -1.61 2.71 -13.88
C LEU A 17 -2.41 3.64 -12.97
N LEU A 18 -2.90 3.12 -11.84
CA LEU A 18 -3.68 3.87 -10.86
C LEU A 18 -2.79 4.65 -9.88
N VAL A 19 -1.74 4.00 -9.38
CA VAL A 19 -0.87 4.53 -8.33
C VAL A 19 0.12 5.53 -8.91
N ALA A 20 0.04 6.77 -8.45
CA ALA A 20 0.98 7.83 -8.81
C ALA A 20 2.14 7.93 -7.83
N ALA A 21 1.88 7.76 -6.53
CA ALA A 21 2.88 7.87 -5.49
C ALA A 21 2.57 6.97 -4.30
N ILE A 22 3.62 6.48 -3.65
CA ILE A 22 3.57 5.85 -2.32
C ILE A 22 4.47 6.70 -1.43
N GLN A 23 3.92 7.28 -0.37
CA GLN A 23 4.63 8.14 0.55
C GLN A 23 4.69 7.49 1.92
N GLU A 24 5.85 7.61 2.56
CA GLU A 24 6.03 7.18 3.94
C GLU A 24 5.71 8.34 4.87
N GLU A 25 4.72 8.14 5.73
CA GLU A 25 4.18 9.15 6.63
C GLU A 25 4.09 8.62 8.06
N GLU A 26 3.97 9.51 9.04
CA GLU A 26 3.70 9.13 10.43
C GLU A 26 2.19 9.05 10.65
N HIS A 27 1.73 8.00 11.32
CA HIS A 27 0.32 7.81 11.64
C HIS A 27 -0.18 8.96 12.52
N VAL A 28 -1.25 9.61 12.07
CA VAL A 28 -1.78 10.84 12.68
C VAL A 28 -2.18 10.73 14.16
N LEU A 29 -2.50 9.52 14.64
CA LEU A 29 -2.92 9.28 16.03
C LEU A 29 -1.90 8.51 16.86
N GLU A 30 -0.92 7.86 16.23
CA GLU A 30 0.00 6.93 16.89
C GLU A 30 1.44 7.35 16.63
N ALA A 31 2.05 8.00 17.61
CA ALA A 31 3.40 8.49 17.48
C ALA A 31 4.40 7.36 17.19
N ASN A 32 5.34 7.62 16.28
CA ASN A 32 6.36 6.67 15.80
C ASN A 32 5.83 5.49 14.98
N ARG A 33 4.52 5.42 14.68
CA ARG A 33 3.99 4.43 13.76
C ARG A 33 4.10 4.96 12.34
N ARG A 34 4.81 4.24 11.48
CA ARG A 34 4.99 4.61 10.07
C ARG A 34 3.93 3.92 9.22
N ILE A 35 3.36 4.67 8.29
CA ILE A 35 2.42 4.18 7.29
C ILE A 35 2.91 4.52 5.89
N LEU A 36 2.43 3.75 4.92
CA LEU A 36 2.69 3.94 3.50
C LEU A 36 1.37 4.36 2.84
N THR A 37 1.21 5.66 2.64
CA THR A 37 0.02 6.27 2.04
C THR A 37 0.15 6.22 0.52
N VAL A 38 -0.88 5.70 -0.15
CA VAL A 38 -0.91 5.52 -1.60
C VAL A 38 -1.82 6.57 -2.22
N TYR A 39 -1.30 7.26 -3.23
CA TYR A 39 -1.99 8.34 -3.93
C TYR A 39 -2.21 8.00 -5.41
N ASN A 40 -3.34 8.43 -5.96
CA ASN A 40 -3.61 8.37 -7.40
C ASN A 40 -3.07 9.62 -8.14
N HIS A 41 -3.25 9.65 -9.46
CA HIS A 41 -2.80 10.75 -10.31
C HIS A 41 -3.53 12.09 -10.09
N ASP A 42 -4.65 12.08 -9.36
CA ASP A 42 -5.39 13.27 -8.94
C ASP A 42 -4.99 13.75 -7.53
N ASP A 43 -3.86 13.25 -7.01
CA ASP A 43 -3.32 13.57 -5.67
C ASP A 43 -4.27 13.20 -4.51
N LYS A 44 -5.15 12.21 -4.74
CA LYS A 44 -6.04 11.68 -3.70
C LYS A 44 -5.43 10.44 -3.06
N GLU A 45 -5.50 10.38 -1.73
CA GLU A 45 -5.24 9.15 -0.99
C GLU A 45 -6.28 8.09 -1.37
N ILE A 46 -5.82 6.95 -1.87
CA ILE A 46 -6.68 5.83 -2.26
C ILE A 46 -6.59 4.66 -1.30
N CYS A 47 -5.50 4.49 -0.56
CA CYS A 47 -5.37 3.54 0.55
C CYS A 47 -4.07 3.80 1.33
N TRP A 48 -3.90 3.09 2.46
CA TRP A 48 -2.67 3.11 3.23
C TRP A 48 -2.32 1.71 3.73
N PHE A 49 -1.05 1.49 4.03
CA PHE A 49 -0.53 0.26 4.61
C PHE A 49 0.30 0.55 5.86
N ASP A 50 0.31 -0.36 6.82
CA ASP A 50 1.24 -0.29 7.94
C ASP A 50 2.66 -0.68 7.46
N PHE A 51 3.65 0.16 7.76
CA PHE A 51 5.01 -0.06 7.27
C PHE A 51 5.64 -1.34 7.84
N ASP A 52 5.40 -1.63 9.12
CA ASP A 52 6.02 -2.78 9.80
C ASP A 52 5.35 -4.09 9.40
N GLU A 53 4.06 -4.06 9.05
CA GLU A 53 3.36 -5.21 8.46
C GLU A 53 3.87 -5.49 7.04
N VAL A 54 3.99 -4.46 6.19
CA VAL A 54 4.51 -4.62 4.82
C VAL A 54 5.94 -5.15 4.83
N LEU A 55 6.82 -4.63 5.69
CA LEU A 55 8.19 -5.15 5.79
C LEU A 55 8.24 -6.61 6.21
N ARG A 56 7.37 -7.01 7.14
CA ARG A 56 7.31 -8.38 7.65
C ARG A 56 6.85 -9.36 6.57
N ASP A 57 5.84 -8.97 5.80
CA ASP A 57 5.24 -9.83 4.79
C ASP A 57 6.05 -9.86 3.49
N ALA A 58 6.57 -8.72 3.06
CA ALA A 58 7.41 -8.61 1.87
C ALA A 58 8.81 -9.21 2.09
N ALA A 59 9.27 -9.26 3.34
CA ALA A 59 10.50 -9.91 3.79
C ALA A 59 11.74 -9.61 2.92
N PRO A 60 12.13 -8.33 2.73
CA PRO A 60 13.31 -7.98 1.96
C PRO A 60 14.58 -8.56 2.61
N LYS A 61 15.49 -9.07 1.79
CA LYS A 61 16.77 -9.69 2.17
C LYS A 61 17.86 -8.67 2.45
N SER A 62 17.68 -7.42 2.03
CA SER A 62 18.63 -6.34 2.33
C SER A 62 17.98 -4.95 2.32
N LYS A 63 18.63 -3.98 2.96
CA LYS A 63 18.22 -2.57 2.95
C LYS A 63 18.26 -1.93 1.55
N VAL A 64 19.07 -2.47 0.64
CA VAL A 64 19.21 -1.93 -0.72
C VAL A 64 17.97 -2.27 -1.55
N GLU A 65 17.39 -3.46 -1.37
CA GLU A 65 16.19 -3.90 -2.09
C GLU A 65 14.88 -3.59 -1.36
N GLU A 66 14.95 -3.16 -0.10
CA GLU A 66 13.78 -2.88 0.74
C GLU A 66 12.75 -2.00 0.04
N LYS A 67 13.20 -0.89 -0.57
CA LYS A 67 12.30 0.03 -1.27
C LYS A 67 11.55 -0.65 -2.43
N ASP A 68 12.27 -1.37 -3.28
CA ASP A 68 11.69 -1.99 -4.47
C ASP A 68 10.76 -3.14 -4.11
N VAL A 69 11.12 -3.93 -3.09
CA VAL A 69 10.31 -5.05 -2.58
C VAL A 69 9.04 -4.56 -1.89
N VAL A 70 9.14 -3.50 -1.09
CA VAL A 70 7.98 -2.84 -0.44
C VAL A 70 7.05 -2.27 -1.50
N GLN A 71 7.59 -1.59 -2.52
CA GLN A 71 6.81 -1.02 -3.61
C GLN A 71 6.08 -2.10 -4.42
N ASP A 72 6.76 -3.19 -4.81
CA ASP A 72 6.14 -4.32 -5.52
C ASP A 72 5.06 -5.00 -4.68
N TYR A 73 5.31 -5.18 -3.37
CA TYR A 73 4.30 -5.71 -2.45
C TYR A 73 3.04 -4.84 -2.45
N ILE A 74 3.17 -3.52 -2.29
CA ILE A 74 2.02 -2.61 -2.26
C ILE A 74 1.23 -2.67 -3.56
N LEU A 75 1.91 -2.62 -4.71
CA LEU A 75 1.26 -2.68 -6.02
C LEU A 75 0.52 -4.00 -6.27
N ARG A 76 0.92 -5.10 -5.63
CA ARG A 76 0.19 -6.39 -5.67
C ARG A 76 -1.00 -6.46 -4.72
N HIS A 77 -1.10 -5.53 -3.77
CA HIS A 77 -2.10 -5.52 -2.72
C HIS A 77 -2.98 -4.26 -2.74
N ILE A 78 -3.02 -3.52 -3.85
CA ILE A 78 -3.96 -2.42 -4.02
C ILE A 78 -5.38 -2.98 -4.06
N PRO A 79 -6.29 -2.58 -3.14
CA PRO A 79 -7.65 -3.10 -3.12
C PRO A 79 -8.48 -2.68 -4.34
N GLU A 80 -9.44 -3.50 -4.75
CA GLU A 80 -10.27 -3.18 -5.91
C GLU A 80 -11.08 -1.88 -5.76
N TRP A 81 -11.51 -1.55 -4.54
CA TRP A 81 -12.29 -0.34 -4.23
C TRP A 81 -11.48 0.96 -4.40
N ALA A 82 -10.15 0.88 -4.48
CA ALA A 82 -9.29 2.04 -4.71
C ALA A 82 -9.49 2.64 -6.11
N ARG A 83 -10.07 1.89 -7.07
CA ARG A 83 -10.42 2.39 -8.41
C ARG A 83 -11.51 3.48 -8.37
N ASP A 84 -12.32 3.51 -7.32
CA ASP A 84 -13.54 4.33 -7.28
C ASP A 84 -13.35 5.68 -6.54
N ILE A 85 -12.12 6.01 -6.13
CA ILE A 85 -11.75 7.24 -5.38
C ILE A 85 -11.24 8.34 -6.31
#